data_AF-A0A7I9ZI50-F1
#
_entry.id   AF-A0A7I9ZI50-F1
#
_cell.length_a   1.000
_cell.length_b   1.000
_cell.length_c   1.000
_cell.angle_alpha   90.00
_cell.angle_beta   90.00
_cell.angle_gamma   90.00
#
_symmetry.space_group_name_H-M   'P 1'
#
loop_
_entity.id
_entity.type
_entity.pdbx_description
1 polymer ?
#
loop_
_entity_poly.entity_id
_entity_poly.type
_entity_poly.pdbx_seq_one_letter_code
_entity_poly.pdbx_strand_id
1 'polypeptide(L)'
;MQRWLDKHRRFHLHFTPTSSSWLNQVERWFRDLTDKALRRGVFGSVPDLTAAIQDYIDAHNKDPKPYVWTATAESILAKVARARATLNTVN
;
A
#
# COMPACT_ATOMS: atom_id res chain seq x y z
N MET A 1 -16.12 12.91 -9.04
CA MET A 1 -14.94 13.28 -8.24
C MET A 1 -14.58 14.76 -8.38
N GLN A 2 -14.25 15.26 -9.59
CA GLN A 2 -13.81 16.66 -9.80
C GLN A 2 -14.76 17.70 -9.19
N ARG A 3 -16.06 17.64 -9.50
CA ARG A 3 -17.09 18.53 -8.93
C ARG A 3 -17.17 18.54 -7.40
N TRP A 4 -16.77 17.46 -6.74
CA TRP A 4 -16.73 17.39 -5.28
C TRP A 4 -15.46 18.06 -4.76
N LEU A 5 -14.30 17.79 -5.38
CA LEU A 5 -13.01 18.42 -5.03
C LEU A 5 -13.06 19.95 -5.22
N ASP A 6 -13.70 20.41 -6.30
CA ASP A 6 -13.86 21.84 -6.57
C ASP A 6 -14.66 22.56 -5.46
N LYS A 7 -15.60 21.84 -4.83
CA LYS A 7 -16.38 22.32 -3.67
C LYS A 7 -15.64 22.16 -2.33
N HIS A 8 -14.59 21.34 -2.27
CA HIS A 8 -13.86 21.01 -1.05
C HIS A 8 -12.35 21.25 -1.21
N ARG A 9 -11.96 22.53 -1.36
CA ARG A 9 -10.56 22.93 -1.63
C ARG A 9 -9.53 22.57 -0.56
N ARG A 10 -9.97 22.06 0.60
CA ARG A 10 -9.08 21.55 1.67
C ARG A 10 -8.37 20.26 1.28
N PHE A 11 -8.85 19.55 0.27
CA PHE A 11 -8.27 18.27 -0.16
C PHE A 11 -7.34 18.49 -1.36
N HIS A 12 -6.07 18.15 -1.18
CA HIS A 12 -5.05 18.11 -2.23
C HIS A 12 -4.69 16.65 -2.52
N LEU A 13 -4.85 16.23 -3.78
CA LEU A 13 -4.52 14.87 -4.20
C LEU A 13 -3.05 14.79 -4.61
N HIS A 14 -2.31 13.89 -3.98
CA HIS A 14 -0.97 13.51 -4.40
C HIS A 14 -1.01 12.12 -5.01
N PHE A 15 -0.67 12.02 -6.29
CA PHE A 15 -0.63 10.73 -6.99
C PHE A 15 0.78 10.16 -6.92
N THR A 16 0.88 8.85 -6.65
CA THR A 16 2.14 8.10 -6.79
C THR A 16 2.54 8.06 -8.27
N PRO A 17 3.81 8.29 -8.63
CA PRO A 17 4.26 8.18 -10.01
C PRO A 17 3.98 6.79 -10.60
N THR A 18 3.83 6.72 -11.92
CA THR A 18 3.65 5.45 -12.63
C THR A 18 4.74 4.45 -12.24
N SER A 19 4.35 3.19 -12.05
CA SER A 19 5.23 2.10 -11.61
C SER A 19 5.86 2.30 -10.21
N SER A 20 5.30 3.20 -9.39
CA SER A 20 5.77 3.46 -8.02
C SER A 20 4.77 3.01 -6.95
N SER A 21 4.04 1.92 -7.19
CA SER A 21 3.11 1.35 -6.21
C SER A 21 3.79 0.96 -4.90
N TRP A 22 5.10 0.71 -4.94
CA TRP A 22 5.91 0.49 -3.75
C TRP A 22 5.83 1.65 -2.73
N LEU A 23 5.59 2.89 -3.16
CA LEU A 23 5.40 4.04 -2.27
C LEU A 23 4.03 4.05 -1.56
N ASN A 24 3.09 3.22 -1.98
CA ASN A 24 1.73 3.23 -1.48
C ASN A 24 1.62 2.48 -0.13
N GLN A 25 1.54 3.23 0.96
CA GLN A 25 1.40 2.66 2.31
C GLN A 25 0.09 1.89 2.50
N VAL A 26 -0.98 2.27 1.78
CA VAL A 26 -2.28 1.58 1.86
C VAL A 26 -2.17 0.16 1.31
N GLU A 27 -1.41 -0.04 0.22
CA GLU A 27 -1.13 -1.39 -0.30
C GLU A 27 -0.33 -2.23 0.69
N ARG A 28 0.60 -1.61 1.42
CA ARG A 28 1.35 -2.30 2.48
C ARG A 28 0.45 -2.71 3.64
N TRP A 29 -0.49 -1.84 4.03
CA TRP A 29 -1.47 -2.15 5.06
C TRP A 29 -2.38 -3.32 4.66
N PHE A 30 -2.87 -3.35 3.41
CA PHE A 30 -3.68 -4.47 2.92
C PHE A 30 -2.93 -5.79 2.86
N ARG A 31 -1.63 -5.77 2.54
CA ARG A 31 -0.78 -6.96 2.64
C ARG A 31 -0.76 -7.47 4.08
N ASP A 32 -0.53 -6.60 5.05
CA ASP A 32 -0.47 -7.00 6.46
C ASP A 32 -1.81 -7.54 6.96
N LEU A 33 -2.94 -6.89 6.62
CA LEU A 33 -4.29 -7.40 6.90
C LEU A 33 -4.47 -8.81 6.32
N THR A 34 -4.08 -8.98 5.06
CA THR A 34 -4.21 -10.26 4.37
C THR A 34 -3.39 -11.33 5.08
N ASP A 35 -2.12 -11.09 5.36
CA ASP A 35 -1.24 -12.10 5.91
C ASP A 35 -1.52 -12.42 7.38
N LYS A 36 -1.97 -11.44 8.17
CA LYS A 36 -2.20 -11.58 9.61
C LYS A 36 -3.62 -12.01 9.99
N ALA A 37 -4.64 -11.62 9.22
CA ALA A 37 -6.03 -11.89 9.56
C ALA A 37 -6.76 -12.76 8.53
N LEU A 38 -6.52 -12.55 7.22
CA LEU A 38 -7.40 -13.15 6.19
C LEU A 38 -6.88 -14.47 5.64
N ARG A 39 -5.58 -14.58 5.34
CA ARG A 39 -4.97 -15.72 4.62
C ARG A 39 -5.12 -17.05 5.37
N ARG A 40 -5.21 -16.99 6.70
CA ARG A 40 -5.35 -18.17 7.57
C ARG A 40 -6.72 -18.23 8.25
N GLY A 41 -7.60 -17.27 7.98
CA GLY A 41 -8.94 -17.22 8.54
C GLY A 41 -9.89 -18.15 7.79
N VAL A 42 -10.77 -18.81 8.52
CA VAL A 42 -11.93 -19.53 7.96
C VAL A 42 -13.17 -18.79 8.46
N PHE A 43 -13.97 -18.25 7.54
CA PHE A 43 -15.12 -17.43 7.85
C PHE A 43 -16.39 -18.15 7.40
N GLY A 44 -17.33 -18.38 8.32
CA GLY A 44 -18.59 -19.06 8.02
C GLY A 44 -19.62 -18.15 7.33
N SER A 45 -19.43 -16.83 7.42
CA SER A 45 -20.33 -15.82 6.89
C SER A 45 -19.64 -14.48 6.62
N VAL A 46 -20.32 -13.59 5.90
CA VAL A 46 -19.87 -12.21 5.66
C VAL A 46 -19.76 -11.40 6.96
N PRO A 47 -20.71 -11.50 7.93
CA PRO A 47 -20.53 -10.90 9.25
C PRO A 47 -19.25 -11.35 9.97
N ASP A 48 -18.91 -12.64 9.92
CA ASP A 48 -17.70 -13.16 10.58
C ASP A 48 -16.42 -12.55 9.97
N LEU A 49 -16.37 -12.45 8.63
CA LEU A 49 -15.27 -11.77 7.93
C LEU A 49 -15.19 -10.29 8.31
N THR A 50 -16.33 -9.62 8.40
CA THR A 50 -16.41 -8.20 8.77
C THR A 50 -15.90 -7.96 10.18
N ALA A 51 -16.29 -8.82 11.13
CA ALA A 51 -15.82 -8.78 12.51
C ALA A 51 -14.29 -8.98 12.57
N ALA A 52 -13.75 -9.97 11.87
CA ALA A 52 -12.30 -10.21 11.85
C ALA A 52 -11.49 -9.05 11.25
N ILE A 53 -12.02 -8.38 10.23
CA ILE A 53 -11.40 -7.16 9.68
C ILE A 53 -11.44 -6.02 10.70
N GLN A 54 -12.56 -5.83 11.41
CA GLN A 54 -12.69 -4.79 12.43
C GLN A 54 -11.75 -5.05 13.61
N ASP A 55 -11.66 -6.29 14.09
CA ASP A 55 -10.75 -6.68 15.17
C ASP A 55 -9.29 -6.41 14.79
N TYR A 56 -8.91 -6.70 13.53
CA TYR A 56 -7.58 -6.37 13.02
C TYR A 56 -7.33 -4.86 12.99
N ILE A 57 -8.31 -4.06 12.53
CA ILE A 57 -8.21 -2.59 12.50
C ILE A 57 -8.01 -2.06 13.92
N ASP A 58 -8.81 -2.51 14.88
CA ASP A 58 -8.76 -2.05 16.27
C ASP A 58 -7.43 -2.42 16.92
N ALA A 59 -6.96 -3.66 16.72
CA ALA A 59 -5.66 -4.10 17.22
C ALA A 59 -4.49 -3.33 16.57
N HIS A 60 -4.55 -3.07 15.26
CA HIS A 60 -3.53 -2.30 14.54
C HIS A 60 -3.48 -0.84 15.03
N ASN A 61 -4.64 -0.21 15.24
CA ASN A 61 -4.73 1.18 15.67
C ASN A 61 -4.34 1.41 17.13
N LYS A 62 -4.36 0.36 17.96
CA LYS A 62 -3.95 0.43 19.38
C LYS A 62 -2.45 0.68 19.55
N ASP A 63 -1.62 0.12 18.66
CA ASP A 63 -0.16 0.31 18.63
C ASP A 63 0.32 0.38 17.16
N PRO A 64 0.06 1.51 16.47
CA PRO A 64 0.37 1.62 15.06
C PRO A 64 1.87 1.72 14.85
N LYS A 65 2.42 0.81 14.05
CA LYS A 65 3.85 0.81 13.71
C LYS A 65 4.07 1.51 12.37
N PRO A 66 4.91 2.56 12.31
CA PRO A 66 5.17 3.24 11.05
C PRO A 66 5.89 2.31 10.07
N TYR A 67 5.53 2.41 8.80
CA TYR A 67 6.27 1.75 7.73
C TYR A 67 7.58 2.48 7.48
N VAL A 68 8.69 1.85 7.86
CA VAL A 68 10.03 2.44 7.69
C VAL A 68 10.58 2.07 6.33
N TRP A 69 10.93 3.09 5.56
CA TRP A 69 11.68 2.93 4.31
C TRP A 69 13.13 2.59 4.60
N THR A 70 13.59 1.43 4.12
CA THR A 70 14.98 0.98 4.30
C THR A 70 15.81 1.11 3.02
N ALA A 71 15.17 1.23 1.85
CA ALA A 71 15.87 1.43 0.59
C ALA A 71 16.30 2.90 0.46
N THR A 72 17.58 3.13 0.18
CA THR A 72 18.09 4.49 -0.09
C THR A 72 17.80 4.91 -1.53
N ALA A 73 17.77 6.22 -1.79
CA ALA A 73 17.58 6.75 -3.14
C ALA A 73 18.63 6.20 -4.12
N GLU A 74 19.89 6.11 -3.70
CA GLU A 74 21.00 5.58 -4.49
C GLU A 74 20.76 4.11 -4.86
N SER A 75 20.30 3.31 -3.91
CA SER A 75 19.99 1.89 -4.16
C SER A 75 18.87 1.72 -5.20
N ILE A 76 17.86 2.60 -5.16
CA ILE A 76 16.74 2.60 -6.10
C ILE A 76 17.23 3.02 -7.48
N LEU A 77 17.98 4.10 -7.58
CA LEU A 77 18.52 4.61 -8.85
C LEU A 77 19.45 3.58 -9.51
N ALA A 78 20.32 2.93 -8.74
CA ALA A 78 21.18 1.86 -9.24
C ALA A 78 20.38 0.64 -9.75
N LYS A 79 19.27 0.30 -9.09
CA LYS A 79 18.37 -0.76 -9.56
C LYS A 79 17.67 -0.37 -10.86
N VAL A 80 17.19 0.87 -10.98
CA VAL A 80 16.56 1.40 -12.20
C VAL A 80 17.54 1.43 -13.37
N ALA A 81 18.78 1.88 -13.15
CA ALA A 81 19.82 1.91 -14.17
C ALA A 81 20.11 0.51 -14.73
N ARG A 82 20.25 -0.50 -13.85
CA ARG A 82 20.43 -1.91 -14.26
C ARG A 82 19.26 -2.42 -15.09
N ALA A 83 18.02 -2.17 -14.64
CA ALA A 83 16.83 -2.60 -15.37
C ALA A 83 16.74 -1.97 -16.77
N ARG A 84 17.09 -0.69 -16.91
CA ARG A 84 17.15 0.00 -18.22
C ARG A 84 18.21 -0.58 -19.14
N ALA A 85 19.40 -0.89 -18.62
CA ALA A 85 20.46 -1.50 -19.42
C ALA A 85 20.02 -2.85 -19.99
N THR A 86 19.37 -3.69 -19.18
CA THR A 86 18.80 -4.97 -19.66
C THR A 86 17.73 -4.74 -20.72
N LEU A 87 16.77 -3.82 -20.51
CA LEU A 87 15.72 -3.53 -21.50
C LEU A 87 16.29 -3.12 -22.86
N ASN A 88 17.36 -2.33 -22.87
CA ASN A 88 18.01 -1.88 -24.11
C ASN A 88 18.73 -3.00 -24.88
N THR A 89 19.00 -4.16 -24.25
CA THR A 89 19.62 -5.31 -24.93
C THR A 89 18.60 -6.25 -25.59
N VAL A 90 17.31 -6.06 -25.30
CA VAL A 90 16.21 -6.89 -25.85
C VAL A 90 15.43 -6.18 -26.96
N ASN A 91 15.71 -4.89 -27.17
CA ASN A 91 15.25 -4.08 -28.30
C ASN A 91 16.37 -3.94 -29.34
#